data_AF-A0A2H6HS15-F1
#
_entry.id   AF-A0A2H6HS15-F1
#
_cell.length_a   1.000
_cell.length_b   1.000
_cell.length_c   1.000
_cell.angle_alpha   90.00
_cell.angle_beta   90.00
_cell.angle_gamma   90.00
#
_symmetry.space_group_name_H-M   'P 1'
#
loop_
_entity.id
_entity.type
_entity.pdbx_description
1 polymer ?
#
loop_
_entity_poly.entity_id
_entity_poly.type
_entity_poly.pdbx_seq_one_letter_code
_entity_poly.pdbx_strand_id
1 'polypeptide(L)'
;MGRLIAALSIMALLSGSFQLGLSKIFHMCLMYYTGLVRLLLSWTDPYVSFITHYLSDLLVIRISLSGQWHHVFVVMWILFMRDANVAFSDGRIRVGIVRAINGLCISIVFGILASVDIAVLLPLFRNVQLSTVPYVGIYVYDLTMYAYSALTLNQNKERKNFRGATFSRWRHFRDNATRAHIRFALILSAIALCFIIPDIRSMPFPKGGLLVLAIATLVNLLYWGFRGVRYAATTGKKEDRRNHRSWYARFQECEAGRFALAVGSVFVWILTFIALNIGARILGL
;
A
#
# COMPACT_ATOMS: atom_id res chain seq x y z
N MET A 1 -1.23 13.22 12.38
CA MET A 1 -0.16 12.28 12.76
C MET A 1 0.11 11.18 11.73
N GLY A 2 -0.86 10.36 11.31
CA GLY A 2 -0.60 9.23 10.38
C GLY A 2 0.09 9.57 9.05
N ARG A 3 -0.22 10.72 8.43
CA ARG A 3 0.45 11.19 7.19
C ARG A 3 1.93 11.52 7.41
N LEU A 4 2.26 12.03 8.59
CA LEU A 4 3.63 12.39 8.97
C LEU A 4 4.45 11.13 9.25
N ILE A 5 3.86 10.13 9.91
CA ILE A 5 4.49 8.82 10.15
C ILE A 5 4.70 8.05 8.84
N ALA A 6 3.72 8.08 7.92
CA ALA A 6 3.86 7.47 6.60
C ALA A 6 4.94 8.15 5.75
N ALA A 7 5.00 9.50 5.76
CA ALA A 7 6.07 10.25 5.12
C ALA A 7 7.44 9.90 5.71
N LEU A 8 7.55 9.80 7.04
CA LEU A 8 8.78 9.38 7.71
C LEU A 8 9.17 7.92 7.41
N SER A 9 8.19 7.03 7.22
CA SER A 9 8.44 5.61 6.86
C SER A 9 8.93 5.47 5.42
N ILE A 10 8.37 6.27 4.50
CA ILE A 10 8.84 6.34 3.12
C ILE A 10 10.24 6.97 3.07
N MET A 11 10.49 8.02 3.86
CA MET A 11 11.83 8.58 4.04
C MET A 11 12.82 7.56 4.64
N ALA A 12 12.36 6.69 5.54
CA ALA A 12 13.13 5.58 6.11
C ALA A 12 13.60 4.56 5.07
N LEU A 13 12.69 4.16 4.19
CA LEU A 13 13.01 3.28 3.07
C LEU A 13 13.97 3.95 2.06
N LEU A 14 13.90 5.29 1.93
CA LEU A 14 14.74 6.05 1.01
C LEU A 14 16.18 6.28 1.52
N SER A 15 16.42 6.44 2.83
CA SER A 15 17.80 6.67 3.32
C SER A 15 18.68 5.44 3.31
N GLY A 16 18.12 4.24 3.16
CA GLY A 16 18.92 3.04 2.89
C GLY A 16 19.71 3.13 1.58
N SER A 17 19.51 4.21 0.80
CA SER A 17 20.00 4.35 -0.57
C SER A 17 21.01 5.50 -0.79
N PHE A 18 21.37 6.31 0.22
CA PHE A 18 22.20 7.52 -0.01
C PHE A 18 23.27 7.85 1.04
N GLN A 19 24.40 8.39 0.54
CA GLN A 19 25.63 8.73 1.28
C GLN A 19 26.01 10.23 1.29
N LEU A 20 25.17 11.20 0.90
CA LEU A 20 25.60 12.61 0.76
C LEU A 20 24.70 13.70 1.40
N GLY A 21 25.37 14.70 2.03
CA GLY A 21 24.96 16.07 2.39
C GLY A 21 23.69 16.27 3.23
N LEU A 22 22.53 16.07 2.61
CA LEU A 22 21.22 16.02 3.29
C LEU A 22 21.08 14.73 4.11
N SER A 23 21.98 13.76 3.91
CA SER A 23 22.03 12.51 4.65
C SER A 23 22.00 12.75 6.16
N LYS A 24 22.62 13.79 6.71
CA LYS A 24 22.60 14.03 8.17
C LYS A 24 21.19 14.32 8.70
N ILE A 25 20.43 15.20 8.04
CA ILE A 25 19.06 15.55 8.47
C ILE A 25 18.13 14.38 8.19
N PHE A 26 18.24 13.73 7.03
CA PHE A 26 17.47 12.54 6.70
C PHE A 26 17.79 11.37 7.65
N HIS A 27 19.06 11.19 8.00
CA HIS A 27 19.52 10.18 8.93
C HIS A 27 19.04 10.49 10.35
N MET A 28 19.02 11.75 10.79
CA MET A 28 18.40 12.14 12.06
C MET A 28 16.90 11.84 12.08
N CYS A 29 16.16 12.22 11.03
CA CYS A 29 14.73 11.89 10.92
C CYS A 29 14.52 10.37 10.89
N LEU A 30 15.40 9.63 10.22
CA LEU A 30 15.38 8.17 10.23
C LEU A 30 15.67 7.57 11.58
N MET A 31 16.68 8.07 12.27
CA MET A 31 17.08 7.56 13.58
C MET A 31 15.96 7.82 14.58
N TYR A 32 15.30 8.97 14.49
CA TYR A 32 14.10 9.25 15.27
C TYR A 32 12.95 8.30 14.93
N TYR A 33 12.67 8.10 13.65
CA TYR A 33 11.62 7.20 13.20
C TYR A 33 11.91 5.74 13.56
N THR A 34 13.10 5.23 13.25
CA THR A 34 13.54 3.87 13.57
C THR A 34 13.59 3.65 15.08
N GLY A 35 14.02 4.65 15.85
CA GLY A 35 13.98 4.65 17.31
C GLY A 35 12.55 4.57 17.84
N LEU A 36 11.63 5.35 17.29
CA LEU A 36 10.21 5.35 17.67
C LEU A 36 9.52 4.03 17.28
N VAL A 37 9.80 3.50 16.09
CA VAL A 37 9.29 2.20 15.63
C VAL A 37 9.80 1.08 16.53
N ARG A 38 11.10 1.07 16.84
CA ARG A 38 11.68 0.11 17.78
C ARG A 38 11.03 0.24 19.15
N LEU A 39 10.91 1.44 19.70
CA LEU A 39 10.26 1.64 21.00
C LEU A 39 8.82 1.09 21.02
N LEU A 40 8.05 1.32 19.95
CA LEU A 40 6.64 0.91 19.87
C LEU A 40 6.44 -0.57 19.56
N LEU A 41 7.39 -1.22 18.88
CA LEU A 41 7.21 -2.58 18.36
C LEU A 41 8.24 -3.59 18.86
N SER A 42 9.33 -3.19 19.53
CA SER A 42 10.37 -4.14 19.98
C SER A 42 9.85 -5.15 20.99
N TRP A 43 8.79 -4.82 21.73
CA TRP A 43 8.12 -5.77 22.60
C TRP A 43 7.48 -6.94 21.83
N THR A 44 7.21 -6.78 20.53
CA THR A 44 6.67 -7.82 19.65
C THR A 44 7.73 -8.73 19.04
N ASP A 45 9.00 -8.29 19.00
CA ASP A 45 10.13 -9.06 18.47
C ASP A 45 10.24 -10.50 19.00
N PRO A 46 10.12 -10.78 20.32
CA PRO A 46 10.23 -12.16 20.82
C PRO A 46 9.11 -13.07 20.29
N TYR A 47 7.89 -12.55 20.14
CA TYR A 47 6.74 -13.32 19.64
C TYR A 47 6.87 -13.60 18.15
N VAL A 48 7.27 -12.59 17.38
CA VAL A 48 7.49 -12.76 15.93
C VAL A 48 8.64 -13.73 15.69
N SER A 49 9.74 -13.61 16.44
CA SER A 49 10.88 -14.53 16.37
C SER A 49 10.46 -15.97 16.69
N PHE A 50 9.66 -16.17 17.73
CA PHE A 50 9.12 -17.48 18.09
C PHE A 50 8.27 -18.09 16.97
N ILE A 51 7.36 -17.31 16.37
CA ILE A 51 6.53 -17.76 15.24
C ILE A 51 7.41 -18.11 14.04
N THR A 52 8.43 -17.31 13.73
CA THR A 52 9.33 -17.59 12.60
C THR A 52 10.17 -18.84 12.83
N HIS A 53 10.64 -19.08 14.06
CA HIS A 53 11.35 -20.32 14.40
C HIS A 53 10.44 -21.53 14.26
N TYR A 54 9.22 -21.45 14.81
CA TYR A 54 8.23 -22.52 14.69
C TYR A 54 7.90 -22.85 13.22
N LEU A 55 7.74 -21.82 12.37
CA LEU A 55 7.54 -22.01 10.93
C LEU A 55 8.78 -22.59 10.23
N SER A 56 9.98 -22.20 10.65
CA SER A 56 11.25 -22.71 10.13
C SER A 56 11.37 -24.21 10.40
N ASP A 57 11.01 -24.64 11.61
CA ASP A 57 11.02 -26.05 12.03
C ASP A 57 9.95 -26.85 11.30
N LEU A 58 8.73 -26.30 11.16
CA LEU A 58 7.62 -26.96 10.48
C LEU A 58 7.88 -27.19 8.99
N LEU A 59 8.49 -26.20 8.32
CA LEU A 59 8.74 -26.24 6.88
C LEU A 59 10.10 -26.83 6.51
N VAL A 60 10.97 -27.12 7.50
CA VAL A 60 12.34 -27.61 7.30
C VAL A 60 13.16 -26.69 6.37
N ILE A 61 12.91 -25.38 6.47
CA ILE A 61 13.60 -24.34 5.70
C ILE A 61 14.18 -23.34 6.70
N ARG A 62 15.45 -22.94 6.53
CA ARG A 62 16.03 -21.85 7.31
C ARG A 62 15.35 -20.53 6.94
N ILE A 63 14.50 -20.06 7.83
CA ILE A 63 13.83 -18.76 7.73
C ILE A 63 14.55 -17.81 8.68
N SER A 64 15.05 -16.70 8.15
CA SER A 64 15.57 -15.61 8.97
C SER A 64 14.73 -14.36 8.74
N LEU A 65 14.47 -13.60 9.81
CA LEU A 65 13.66 -12.39 9.71
C LEU A 65 14.58 -11.17 9.64
N SER A 66 14.47 -10.39 8.57
CA SER A 66 15.11 -9.08 8.51
C SER A 66 14.36 -8.09 9.41
N GLY A 67 15.09 -7.15 10.04
CA GLY A 67 14.49 -6.13 10.92
C GLY A 67 13.55 -5.14 10.20
N GLN A 68 13.37 -5.26 8.89
CA GLN A 68 12.56 -4.37 8.06
C GLN A 68 11.04 -4.62 8.19
N TRP A 69 10.64 -5.73 8.82
CA TRP A 69 9.24 -6.16 8.90
C TRP A 69 8.37 -5.12 9.61
N HIS A 70 8.94 -4.43 10.59
CA HIS A 70 8.32 -3.31 11.31
C HIS A 70 7.90 -2.18 10.38
N HIS A 71 8.73 -1.84 9.39
CA HIS A 71 8.47 -0.72 8.49
C HIS A 71 7.34 -1.05 7.52
N VAL A 72 7.35 -2.28 6.98
CA VAL A 72 6.26 -2.78 6.14
C VAL A 72 4.95 -2.82 6.93
N PHE A 73 5.00 -3.35 8.15
CA PHE A 73 3.87 -3.35 9.08
C PHE A 73 3.30 -1.95 9.29
N VAL A 74 4.14 -0.97 9.66
CA VAL A 74 3.68 0.41 9.93
C VAL A 74 3.04 1.03 8.69
N VAL A 75 3.65 0.87 7.51
CA VAL A 75 3.12 1.43 6.26
C VAL A 75 1.76 0.82 5.94
N MET A 76 1.65 -0.51 5.97
CA MET A 76 0.38 -1.20 5.71
C MET A 76 -0.67 -0.86 6.75
N TRP A 77 -0.29 -0.78 8.03
CA TRP A 77 -1.19 -0.42 9.11
C TRP A 77 -1.77 0.96 8.92
N ILE A 78 -0.97 1.96 8.57
CA ILE A 78 -1.46 3.32 8.29
C ILE A 78 -2.42 3.32 7.10
N LEU A 79 -2.09 2.56 6.04
CA LEU A 79 -2.94 2.45 4.85
C LEU A 79 -4.31 1.86 5.18
N PHE A 80 -4.38 0.77 5.94
CA PHE A 80 -5.64 0.12 6.30
C PHE A 80 -6.40 0.89 7.38
N MET A 81 -5.70 1.51 8.33
CA MET A 81 -6.34 2.28 9.39
C MET A 81 -6.95 3.57 8.88
N ARG A 82 -6.48 4.09 7.73
CA ARG A 82 -7.20 5.14 6.99
C ARG A 82 -8.60 4.67 6.57
N ASP A 83 -8.75 3.45 6.06
CA ASP A 83 -10.05 2.93 5.61
C ASP A 83 -10.98 2.62 6.81
N ALA A 84 -10.41 2.20 7.94
CA ALA A 84 -11.14 2.09 9.21
C ALA A 84 -11.62 3.48 9.70
N ASN A 85 -10.76 4.50 9.65
CA ASN A 85 -11.11 5.87 10.04
C ASN A 85 -12.22 6.48 9.19
N VAL A 86 -12.26 6.18 7.89
CA VAL A 86 -13.39 6.59 7.02
C VAL A 86 -14.69 5.93 7.49
N ALA A 87 -14.67 4.63 7.83
CA ALA A 87 -15.85 3.97 8.37
C ALA A 87 -16.28 4.55 9.74
N PHE A 88 -15.33 4.91 10.60
CA PHE A 88 -15.62 5.59 11.87
C PHE A 88 -16.23 6.98 11.65
N SER A 89 -15.68 7.79 10.73
CA SER A 89 -16.24 9.12 10.43
C SER A 89 -17.64 9.07 9.86
N ASP A 90 -17.97 8.00 9.14
CA ASP A 90 -19.31 7.78 8.58
C ASP A 90 -20.30 7.20 9.61
N GLY A 91 -19.93 7.10 10.89
CA GLY A 91 -20.76 6.54 11.96
C GLY A 91 -20.90 5.01 11.92
N ARG A 92 -20.15 4.32 11.05
CA ARG A 92 -20.19 2.86 10.87
C ARG A 92 -19.20 2.16 11.78
N ILE A 93 -19.37 2.31 13.10
CA ILE A 93 -18.41 1.87 14.13
C ILE A 93 -18.04 0.39 13.99
N ARG A 94 -19.03 -0.50 13.84
CA ARG A 94 -18.79 -1.95 13.69
C ARG A 94 -17.93 -2.28 12.47
N VAL A 95 -18.18 -1.61 11.35
CA VAL A 95 -17.40 -1.79 10.12
C VAL A 95 -15.98 -1.26 10.30
N GLY A 96 -15.83 -0.11 10.98
CA GLY A 96 -14.53 0.45 11.35
C GLY A 96 -13.68 -0.51 12.20
N ILE A 97 -14.29 -1.13 13.23
CA ILE A 97 -13.61 -2.12 14.08
C ILE A 97 -13.15 -3.33 13.26
N VAL A 98 -14.01 -3.89 12.42
CA VAL A 98 -13.68 -5.04 11.56
C VAL A 98 -12.55 -4.71 10.59
N ARG A 99 -12.61 -3.52 9.96
CA ARG A 99 -11.54 -3.02 9.07
C ARG A 99 -10.21 -2.84 9.79
N ALA A 100 -10.24 -2.32 11.02
CA ALA A 100 -9.06 -2.15 11.84
C ALA A 100 -8.45 -3.51 12.23
N ILE A 101 -9.25 -4.45 12.77
CA ILE A 101 -8.75 -5.77 13.17
C ILE A 101 -8.19 -6.53 11.97
N ASN A 102 -8.92 -6.57 10.85
CA ASN A 102 -8.45 -7.24 9.64
C ASN A 102 -7.18 -6.58 9.08
N GLY A 103 -7.13 -5.25 9.08
CA GLY A 103 -5.95 -4.50 8.67
C GLY A 103 -4.73 -4.82 9.54
N LEU A 104 -4.94 -5.00 10.85
CA LEU A 104 -3.88 -5.32 11.80
C LEU A 104 -3.32 -6.71 11.50
N CYS A 105 -4.20 -7.71 11.39
CA CYS A 105 -3.81 -9.09 11.09
C CYS A 105 -3.05 -9.18 9.77
N ILE A 106 -3.57 -8.56 8.70
CA ILE A 106 -2.92 -8.58 7.39
C ILE A 106 -1.58 -7.83 7.41
N SER A 107 -1.48 -6.69 8.09
CA SER A 107 -0.22 -5.95 8.19
C SER A 107 0.87 -6.74 8.91
N ILE A 108 0.51 -7.50 9.96
CA ILE A 108 1.46 -8.36 10.68
C ILE A 108 1.93 -9.48 9.76
N VAL A 109 1.00 -10.24 9.18
CA VAL A 109 1.33 -11.39 8.32
C VAL A 109 2.18 -10.96 7.13
N PHE A 110 1.78 -9.92 6.41
CA PHE A 110 2.51 -9.46 5.23
C PHE A 110 3.77 -8.66 5.57
N GLY A 111 3.83 -8.03 6.75
CA GLY A 111 5.07 -7.43 7.26
C GLY A 111 6.13 -8.49 7.51
N ILE A 112 5.77 -9.59 8.18
CA ILE A 112 6.65 -10.74 8.41
C ILE A 112 7.06 -11.36 7.07
N LEU A 113 6.10 -11.69 6.20
CA LEU A 113 6.37 -12.29 4.89
C LEU A 113 7.26 -11.42 4.00
N ALA A 114 7.17 -10.09 4.10
CA ALA A 114 8.01 -9.19 3.29
C ALA A 114 9.49 -9.24 3.71
N SER A 115 9.75 -9.70 4.93
CA SER A 115 11.05 -9.64 5.59
C SER A 115 11.67 -11.00 5.87
N VAL A 116 10.98 -12.08 5.53
CA VAL A 116 11.49 -13.45 5.55
C VAL A 116 12.57 -13.61 4.46
N ASP A 117 13.81 -13.77 4.90
CA ASP A 117 14.96 -14.09 4.05
C ASP A 117 15.07 -15.62 3.97
N ILE A 118 14.74 -16.15 2.79
CA ILE A 118 14.82 -17.58 2.49
C ILE A 118 16.10 -17.78 1.70
N ALA A 119 17.08 -18.44 2.32
CA ALA A 119 18.42 -18.62 1.75
C ALA A 119 18.44 -19.33 0.37
N VAL A 120 17.35 -20.02 0.00
CA VAL A 120 17.20 -20.75 -1.27
C VAL A 120 16.66 -19.85 -2.40
N LEU A 121 16.10 -18.68 -2.09
CA LEU A 121 15.52 -17.78 -3.09
C LEU A 121 16.61 -16.89 -3.71
N LEU A 122 16.61 -16.82 -5.05
CA LEU A 122 17.55 -16.01 -5.85
C LEU A 122 17.63 -14.56 -5.32
N PRO A 123 18.81 -13.91 -5.31
CA PRO A 123 18.98 -12.52 -4.86
C PRO A 123 18.03 -11.52 -5.52
N LEU A 124 17.62 -11.81 -6.75
CA LEU A 124 16.61 -11.07 -7.49
C LEU A 124 15.28 -11.01 -6.71
N PHE A 125 14.86 -12.14 -6.14
CA PHE A 125 13.60 -12.31 -5.43
C PHE A 125 13.53 -11.46 -4.16
N ARG A 126 14.65 -11.29 -3.46
CA ARG A 126 14.75 -10.45 -2.27
C ARG A 126 14.40 -8.98 -2.54
N ASN A 127 14.84 -8.45 -3.69
CA ASN A 127 14.52 -7.08 -4.12
C ASN A 127 13.04 -6.92 -4.49
N VAL A 128 12.45 -7.98 -5.06
CA VAL A 128 11.04 -8.01 -5.47
C VAL A 128 10.12 -8.14 -4.27
N GLN A 129 10.50 -8.95 -3.29
CA GLN A 129 9.68 -9.33 -2.15
C GLN A 129 9.27 -8.12 -1.31
N LEU A 130 10.22 -7.28 -0.92
CA LEU A 130 9.93 -6.05 -0.17
C LEU A 130 8.99 -5.09 -0.92
N SER A 131 9.04 -5.10 -2.25
CA SER A 131 8.20 -4.26 -3.09
C SER A 131 6.84 -4.88 -3.38
N THR A 132 6.75 -6.21 -3.47
CA THR A 132 5.56 -6.92 -4.00
C THR A 132 4.66 -7.42 -2.89
N VAL A 133 5.23 -7.93 -1.79
CA VAL A 133 4.48 -8.46 -0.66
C VAL A 133 3.48 -7.44 -0.09
N PRO A 134 3.80 -6.14 0.06
CA PRO A 134 2.81 -5.15 0.49
C PRO A 134 1.60 -5.05 -0.45
N TYR A 135 1.80 -5.14 -1.76
CA TYR A 135 0.70 -5.11 -2.74
C TYR A 135 -0.16 -6.37 -2.69
N VAL A 136 0.46 -7.54 -2.46
CA VAL A 136 -0.29 -8.79 -2.21
C VAL A 136 -1.15 -8.64 -0.96
N GLY A 137 -0.60 -8.06 0.11
CA GLY A 137 -1.34 -7.80 1.34
C GLY A 137 -2.50 -6.83 1.15
N ILE A 138 -2.32 -5.75 0.39
CA ILE A 138 -3.41 -4.83 0.02
C ILE A 138 -4.50 -5.57 -0.78
N TYR A 139 -4.11 -6.45 -1.69
CA TYR A 139 -5.06 -7.24 -2.47
C TYR A 139 -5.87 -8.20 -1.59
N VAL A 140 -5.22 -8.91 -0.66
CA VAL A 140 -5.91 -9.79 0.31
C VAL A 140 -6.83 -8.98 1.24
N TYR A 141 -6.40 -7.80 1.68
CA TYR A 141 -7.24 -6.89 2.47
C TYR A 141 -8.51 -6.50 1.71
N ASP A 142 -8.38 -6.11 0.44
CA ASP A 142 -9.55 -5.74 -0.36
C ASP A 142 -10.50 -6.92 -0.57
N LEU A 143 -9.98 -8.11 -0.87
CA LEU A 143 -10.81 -9.31 -1.05
C LEU A 143 -11.58 -9.68 0.23
N THR A 144 -10.91 -9.66 1.37
CA THR A 144 -11.55 -9.96 2.67
C THR A 144 -12.60 -8.92 3.02
N MET A 145 -12.35 -7.64 2.73
CA MET A 145 -13.33 -6.57 2.93
C MET A 145 -14.51 -6.65 1.95
N TYR A 146 -14.29 -7.07 0.70
CA TYR A 146 -15.38 -7.30 -0.25
C TYR A 146 -16.22 -8.52 0.13
N ALA A 147 -15.60 -9.59 0.63
CA ALA A 147 -16.30 -10.74 1.18
C ALA A 147 -17.15 -10.32 2.39
N TYR A 148 -16.57 -9.59 3.33
CA TYR A 148 -17.28 -9.06 4.50
C TYR A 148 -18.46 -8.15 4.09
N SER A 149 -18.23 -7.23 3.14
CA SER A 149 -19.28 -6.34 2.62
C SER A 149 -20.41 -7.14 1.97
N ALA A 150 -20.09 -8.15 1.16
CA ALA A 150 -21.07 -9.02 0.52
C ALA A 150 -21.90 -9.84 1.52
N LEU A 151 -21.28 -10.29 2.62
CA LEU A 151 -21.94 -11.06 3.68
C LEU A 151 -22.84 -10.18 4.57
N THR A 152 -22.39 -8.96 4.88
CA THR A 152 -23.10 -8.03 5.79
C THR A 152 -24.08 -7.09 5.08
N LEU A 153 -24.15 -7.16 3.75
CA LEU A 153 -25.06 -6.37 2.93
C LEU A 153 -26.52 -6.64 3.29
N ASN A 154 -27.19 -5.59 3.78
CA ASN A 154 -28.59 -5.60 4.15
C ASN A 154 -29.44 -5.40 2.88
N GLN A 155 -30.05 -6.50 2.39
CA GLN A 155 -30.74 -6.58 1.10
C GLN A 155 -31.82 -5.49 0.90
N ASN A 156 -32.42 -5.01 1.99
CA ASN A 156 -33.50 -4.02 1.97
C ASN A 156 -33.04 -2.59 1.65
N LYS A 157 -31.78 -2.21 1.94
CA LYS A 157 -31.24 -0.89 1.60
C LYS A 157 -30.84 -0.79 0.12
N GLU A 158 -30.29 -1.85 -0.47
CA GLU A 158 -29.88 -1.83 -1.88
C GLU A 158 -31.00 -2.21 -2.87
N ARG A 159 -32.02 -2.99 -2.46
CA ARG A 159 -33.24 -3.18 -3.29
C ARG A 159 -33.90 -1.85 -3.67
N LYS A 160 -33.78 -0.81 -2.83
CA LYS A 160 -34.27 0.54 -3.14
C LYS A 160 -33.44 1.27 -4.20
N ASN A 161 -32.14 0.95 -4.31
CA ASN A 161 -31.23 1.57 -5.28
C ASN A 161 -31.13 0.81 -6.61
N PHE A 162 -31.29 -0.51 -6.59
CA PHE A 162 -31.31 -1.36 -7.78
C PHE A 162 -32.76 -1.71 -8.15
N ARG A 163 -33.47 -0.75 -8.75
CA ARG A 163 -34.77 -1.01 -9.38
C ARG A 163 -34.56 -1.97 -10.57
N GLY A 164 -34.95 -3.23 -10.42
CA GLY A 164 -35.17 -4.16 -11.54
C GLY A 164 -34.13 -5.26 -11.76
N ALA A 165 -32.98 -5.26 -11.09
CA ALA A 165 -32.02 -6.37 -11.18
C ALA A 165 -32.11 -7.26 -9.93
N THR A 166 -32.19 -8.58 -10.11
CA THR A 166 -32.02 -9.54 -9.02
C THR A 166 -30.63 -9.38 -8.41
N PHE A 167 -30.58 -8.66 -7.30
CA PHE A 167 -29.36 -8.43 -6.56
C PHE A 167 -28.88 -9.75 -5.95
N SER A 168 -27.68 -10.18 -6.33
CA SER A 168 -27.01 -11.36 -5.76
C SER A 168 -25.76 -10.92 -5.01
N ARG A 169 -25.62 -11.37 -3.75
CA ARG A 169 -24.42 -11.13 -2.93
C ARG A 169 -23.15 -11.58 -3.64
N TRP A 170 -23.24 -12.71 -4.36
CA TRP A 170 -22.15 -13.22 -5.18
C TRP A 170 -21.78 -12.28 -6.32
N ARG A 171 -22.76 -11.70 -7.01
CA ARG A 171 -22.51 -10.72 -8.07
C ARG A 171 -21.82 -9.48 -7.50
N HIS A 172 -22.28 -8.96 -6.36
CA HIS A 172 -21.63 -7.83 -5.70
C HIS A 172 -20.18 -8.12 -5.29
N PHE A 173 -19.93 -9.29 -4.68
CA PHE A 173 -18.58 -9.74 -4.35
C PHE A 173 -17.72 -9.85 -5.61
N ARG A 174 -18.19 -10.58 -6.62
CA ARG A 174 -17.47 -10.82 -7.88
C ARG A 174 -17.12 -9.52 -8.56
N ASP A 175 -18.04 -8.57 -8.71
CA ASP A 175 -17.80 -7.32 -9.43
C ASP A 175 -16.78 -6.41 -8.70
N ASN A 176 -16.71 -6.47 -7.37
CA ASN A 176 -15.67 -5.77 -6.60
C ASN A 176 -14.34 -6.54 -6.64
N ALA A 177 -14.38 -7.87 -6.48
CA ALA A 177 -13.21 -8.74 -6.54
C ALA A 177 -12.53 -8.65 -7.92
N THR A 178 -13.28 -8.67 -9.02
CA THR A 178 -12.75 -8.50 -10.38
C THR A 178 -12.00 -7.18 -10.53
N ARG A 179 -12.50 -6.09 -9.94
CA ARG A 179 -11.78 -4.80 -9.93
C ARG A 179 -10.47 -4.86 -9.16
N ALA A 180 -10.45 -5.52 -8.00
CA ALA A 180 -9.21 -5.76 -7.26
C ALA A 180 -8.24 -6.67 -8.03
N HIS A 181 -8.74 -7.72 -8.70
CA HIS A 181 -7.93 -8.61 -9.53
C HIS A 181 -7.30 -7.86 -10.70
N ILE A 182 -8.07 -7.04 -11.43
CA ILE A 182 -7.54 -6.24 -12.54
C ILE A 182 -6.45 -5.28 -12.04
N ARG A 183 -6.70 -4.58 -10.92
CA ARG A 183 -5.70 -3.67 -10.34
C ARG A 183 -4.43 -4.42 -9.93
N PHE A 184 -4.59 -5.55 -9.26
CA PHE A 184 -3.46 -6.36 -8.78
C PHE A 184 -2.68 -6.96 -9.95
N ALA A 185 -3.36 -7.45 -10.99
CA ALA A 185 -2.76 -7.94 -12.22
C ALA A 185 -1.95 -6.84 -12.91
N LEU A 186 -2.48 -5.62 -13.03
CA LEU A 186 -1.74 -4.49 -13.62
C LEU A 186 -0.45 -4.18 -12.84
N ILE A 187 -0.52 -4.17 -11.51
CA ILE A 187 0.65 -3.93 -10.65
C ILE A 187 1.68 -5.06 -10.81
N LEU A 188 1.23 -6.33 -10.75
CA LEU A 188 2.10 -7.48 -10.95
C LEU A 188 2.72 -7.51 -12.36
N SER A 189 1.97 -7.19 -13.40
CA SER A 189 2.49 -7.10 -14.77
C SER A 189 3.53 -6.00 -14.89
N ALA A 190 3.32 -4.84 -14.26
CA ALA A 190 4.31 -3.76 -14.25
C ALA A 190 5.59 -4.15 -13.51
N ILE A 191 5.44 -4.83 -12.36
CA ILE A 191 6.57 -5.40 -11.61
C ILE A 191 7.28 -6.47 -12.47
N ALA A 192 6.54 -7.37 -13.13
CA ALA A 192 7.10 -8.41 -14.00
C ALA A 192 7.85 -7.83 -15.21
N LEU A 193 7.33 -6.78 -15.83
CA LEU A 193 7.98 -6.05 -16.93
C LEU A 193 9.34 -5.49 -16.51
N CYS A 194 9.48 -5.04 -15.25
CA CYS A 194 10.77 -4.58 -14.73
C CYS A 194 11.84 -5.67 -14.73
N PHE A 195 11.48 -6.97 -14.76
CA PHE A 195 12.43 -8.07 -14.82
C PHE A 195 12.77 -8.52 -16.23
N ILE A 196 11.95 -8.14 -17.22
CA ILE A 196 12.21 -8.41 -18.62
C ILE A 196 13.22 -7.41 -19.19
N ILE A 197 13.21 -6.17 -18.68
CA ILE A 197 14.11 -5.11 -19.11
C ILE A 197 15.53 -5.36 -18.55
N PRO A 198 16.55 -5.64 -19.40
CA PRO A 198 17.89 -6.00 -18.95
C PRO A 198 18.54 -4.93 -18.07
N ASP A 199 18.32 -3.66 -18.39
CA ASP A 199 18.87 -2.53 -17.65
C ASP A 199 18.38 -2.51 -16.20
N ILE A 200 17.08 -2.72 -15.98
CA ILE A 200 16.47 -2.73 -14.65
C ILE A 200 16.91 -3.98 -13.87
N ARG A 201 16.97 -5.13 -14.55
CA ARG A 201 17.43 -6.40 -13.95
C ARG A 201 18.88 -6.33 -13.48
N SER A 202 19.73 -5.60 -14.19
CA SER A 202 21.15 -5.43 -13.86
C SER A 202 21.41 -4.37 -12.78
N MET A 203 20.40 -3.57 -12.39
CA MET A 203 20.59 -2.52 -11.39
C MET A 203 20.89 -3.12 -10.01
N PRO A 204 22.00 -2.69 -9.36
CA PRO A 204 22.34 -3.17 -8.03
C PRO A 204 21.30 -2.70 -7.00
N PHE A 205 21.10 -3.53 -5.98
CA PHE A 205 20.33 -3.14 -4.80
C PHE A 205 21.00 -1.92 -4.11
N PRO A 206 20.24 -0.91 -3.65
CA PRO A 206 18.77 -0.78 -3.60
C PRO A 206 18.10 -0.12 -4.83
N LYS A 207 18.88 0.28 -5.85
CA LYS A 207 18.40 1.12 -6.97
C LYS A 207 17.32 0.43 -7.81
N GLY A 208 17.51 -0.87 -8.11
CA GLY A 208 16.50 -1.65 -8.85
C GLY A 208 15.17 -1.77 -8.11
N GLY A 209 15.21 -1.97 -6.78
CA GLY A 209 14.01 -2.05 -5.95
C GLY A 209 13.24 -0.72 -5.89
N LEU A 210 13.94 0.41 -5.80
CA LEU A 210 13.32 1.74 -5.83
C LEU A 210 12.62 2.03 -7.17
N LEU A 211 13.23 1.62 -8.29
CA LEU A 211 12.62 1.81 -9.61
C LEU A 211 11.36 0.96 -9.76
N VAL A 212 11.40 -0.30 -9.33
CA VAL A 212 10.23 -1.20 -9.31
C VAL A 212 9.11 -0.61 -8.43
N LEU A 213 9.46 -0.09 -7.24
CA LEU A 213 8.51 0.58 -6.36
C LEU A 213 7.91 1.83 -7.00
N ALA A 214 8.72 2.65 -7.68
CA ALA A 214 8.25 3.85 -8.38
C ALA A 214 7.27 3.50 -9.50
N ILE A 215 7.58 2.47 -10.30
CA ILE A 215 6.71 1.99 -11.38
C ILE A 215 5.39 1.44 -10.81
N ALA A 216 5.45 0.62 -9.77
CA ALA A 216 4.25 0.10 -9.11
C ALA A 216 3.38 1.24 -8.52
N THR A 217 4.02 2.25 -7.93
CA THR A 217 3.35 3.44 -7.39
C THR A 217 2.68 4.26 -8.49
N LEU A 218 3.35 4.44 -9.63
CA LEU A 218 2.81 5.13 -10.79
C LEU A 218 1.60 4.41 -11.38
N VAL A 219 1.66 3.09 -11.55
CA VAL A 219 0.52 2.30 -12.03
C VAL A 219 -0.67 2.43 -11.08
N ASN A 220 -0.42 2.38 -9.78
CA ASN A 220 -1.45 2.56 -8.77
C ASN A 220 -2.05 3.99 -8.83
N LEU A 221 -1.20 5.02 -8.97
CA LEU A 221 -1.61 6.40 -9.15
C LEU A 221 -2.52 6.58 -10.38
N LEU A 222 -2.11 6.05 -11.53
CA LEU A 222 -2.87 6.14 -12.78
C LEU A 222 -4.21 5.42 -12.67
N TYR A 223 -4.23 4.22 -12.09
CA TYR A 223 -5.46 3.45 -11.89
C TYR A 223 -6.47 4.22 -11.02
N TRP A 224 -6.05 4.72 -9.86
CA TRP A 224 -6.93 5.44 -8.95
C TRP A 224 -7.31 6.83 -9.48
N GLY A 225 -6.37 7.51 -10.15
CA GLY A 225 -6.61 8.77 -10.83
C GLY A 225 -7.71 8.63 -11.88
N PHE A 226 -7.57 7.66 -12.78
CA PHE A 226 -8.57 7.37 -13.81
C PHE A 226 -9.94 7.02 -13.21
N ARG A 227 -9.98 6.19 -12.17
CA ARG A 227 -11.22 5.85 -11.44
C ARG A 227 -11.87 7.08 -10.80
N GLY A 228 -11.08 7.95 -10.17
CA GLY A 228 -11.57 9.18 -9.57
C GLY A 228 -12.13 10.15 -10.62
N VAL A 229 -11.44 10.31 -11.75
CA VAL A 229 -11.88 11.12 -12.89
C VAL A 229 -13.21 10.60 -13.42
N ARG A 230 -13.31 9.29 -13.64
CA ARG A 230 -14.54 8.66 -14.13
C ARG A 230 -15.69 8.85 -13.15
N TYR A 231 -15.45 8.67 -11.84
CA TYR A 231 -16.46 8.91 -10.82
C TYR A 231 -16.95 10.37 -10.85
N ALA A 232 -16.04 11.34 -10.82
CA ALA A 232 -16.38 12.76 -10.86
C ALA A 232 -17.16 13.14 -12.14
N ALA A 233 -16.85 12.52 -13.28
CA ALA A 233 -17.57 12.71 -14.54
C ALA A 233 -18.98 12.07 -14.56
N THR A 234 -19.15 10.89 -13.95
CA THR A 234 -20.44 10.18 -13.96
C THR A 234 -21.41 10.65 -12.90
N THR A 235 -20.91 11.01 -11.72
CA THR A 235 -21.76 11.45 -10.59
C THR A 235 -22.25 12.88 -10.79
N GLY A 236 -21.49 13.69 -11.53
CA GLY A 236 -21.92 15.05 -11.88
C GLY A 236 -23.26 15.10 -12.59
N LYS A 237 -23.54 14.15 -13.50
CA LYS A 237 -24.82 14.08 -14.20
C LYS A 237 -26.06 13.85 -13.31
N LYS A 238 -25.89 13.32 -12.08
CA LYS A 238 -27.01 13.04 -11.15
C LYS A 238 -27.18 14.10 -10.06
N GLU A 239 -26.10 14.77 -9.64
CA GLU A 239 -26.12 15.81 -8.60
C GLU A 239 -26.13 17.25 -9.13
N ASP A 240 -25.85 17.46 -10.43
CA ASP A 240 -25.75 18.79 -11.07
C ASP A 240 -27.05 19.63 -11.04
N ARG A 241 -28.19 19.09 -10.60
CA ARG A 241 -29.42 19.88 -10.43
C ARG A 241 -29.54 20.61 -9.09
N ARG A 242 -28.68 20.34 -8.09
CA ARG A 242 -28.86 20.93 -6.74
C ARG A 242 -27.63 21.60 -6.14
N ASN A 243 -26.40 21.16 -6.48
CA ASN A 243 -25.19 21.72 -5.89
C ASN A 243 -24.18 21.99 -7.00
N HIS A 244 -23.92 23.26 -7.32
CA HIS A 244 -22.88 23.71 -8.27
C HIS A 244 -21.45 23.40 -7.78
N ARG A 245 -21.14 22.13 -7.50
CA ARG A 245 -19.81 21.69 -7.09
C ARG A 245 -18.94 21.53 -8.34
N SER A 246 -17.73 22.08 -8.28
CA SER A 246 -16.75 21.90 -9.34
C SER A 246 -16.38 20.43 -9.50
N TRP A 247 -16.02 20.02 -10.72
CA TRP A 247 -15.56 18.66 -11.01
C TRP A 247 -14.40 18.25 -10.09
N TYR A 248 -13.50 19.19 -9.79
CA TYR A 248 -12.36 18.96 -8.91
C TYR A 248 -12.78 18.67 -7.47
N ALA A 249 -13.78 19.37 -6.92
CA ALA A 249 -14.31 19.09 -5.60
C ALA A 249 -14.86 17.66 -5.52
N ARG A 250 -15.61 17.21 -6.54
CA ARG A 250 -16.11 15.82 -6.61
C ARG A 250 -14.99 14.78 -6.70
N PHE A 251 -13.93 15.09 -7.44
CA PHE A 251 -12.73 14.25 -7.49
C PHE A 251 -12.07 14.14 -6.10
N GLN A 252 -11.91 15.25 -5.40
CA GLN A 252 -11.31 15.29 -4.05
C GLN A 252 -12.19 14.63 -2.99
N GLU A 253 -13.51 14.59 -3.16
CA GLU A 253 -14.41 13.97 -2.19
C GLU A 253 -14.50 12.45 -2.39
N CYS A 254 -14.32 11.95 -3.61
CA CYS A 254 -14.38 10.52 -3.87
C CYS A 254 -13.16 9.77 -3.29
N GLU A 255 -13.38 8.56 -2.74
CA GLU A 255 -12.31 7.77 -2.11
C GLU A 255 -11.14 7.51 -3.06
N ALA A 256 -11.45 7.25 -4.33
CA ALA A 256 -10.47 7.02 -5.39
C ALA A 256 -9.59 8.24 -5.66
N GLY A 257 -10.16 9.44 -5.74
CA GLY A 257 -9.41 10.68 -5.95
C GLY A 257 -8.60 11.08 -4.71
N ARG A 258 -9.14 10.90 -3.49
CA ARG A 258 -8.36 11.06 -2.24
C ARG A 258 -7.16 10.13 -2.20
N PHE A 259 -7.35 8.88 -2.63
CA PHE A 259 -6.25 7.92 -2.72
C PHE A 259 -5.24 8.31 -3.79
N ALA A 260 -5.68 8.69 -4.98
CA ALA A 260 -4.82 9.16 -6.06
C ALA A 260 -3.99 10.39 -5.64
N LEU A 261 -4.58 11.37 -4.96
CA LEU A 261 -3.85 12.54 -4.47
C LEU A 261 -2.83 12.17 -3.38
N ALA A 262 -3.17 11.26 -2.48
CA ALA A 262 -2.25 10.77 -1.46
C ALA A 262 -1.05 10.05 -2.09
N VAL A 263 -1.30 9.10 -3.00
CA VAL A 263 -0.25 8.38 -3.73
C VAL A 263 0.53 9.32 -4.64
N GLY A 264 -0.14 10.29 -5.27
CA GLY A 264 0.48 11.30 -6.13
C GLY A 264 1.43 12.20 -5.37
N SER A 265 1.07 12.61 -4.14
CA SER A 265 1.98 13.37 -3.28
C SER A 265 3.23 12.57 -2.94
N VAL A 266 3.09 11.27 -2.64
CA VAL A 266 4.23 10.36 -2.42
C VAL A 266 5.07 10.22 -3.69
N PHE A 267 4.43 10.08 -4.86
CA PHE A 267 5.13 9.95 -6.13
C PHE A 267 5.90 11.22 -6.50
N VAL A 268 5.32 12.41 -6.27
CA VAL A 268 6.01 13.69 -6.43
C VAL A 268 7.23 13.75 -5.52
N TRP A 269 7.10 13.34 -4.25
CA TRP A 269 8.26 13.25 -3.35
C TRP A 269 9.35 12.30 -3.87
N ILE A 270 8.98 11.14 -4.42
CA ILE A 270 9.92 10.20 -5.04
C ILE A 270 10.61 10.85 -6.25
N LEU A 271 9.87 11.54 -7.13
CA LEU A 271 10.42 12.21 -8.31
C LEU A 271 11.34 13.37 -7.93
N THR A 272 10.92 14.23 -7.01
CA THR A 272 11.74 15.31 -6.47
C THR A 272 13.04 14.75 -5.89
N PHE A 273 12.95 13.63 -5.17
CA PHE A 273 14.10 12.95 -4.62
C PHE A 273 15.05 12.40 -5.69
N ILE A 274 14.52 11.78 -6.76
CA ILE A 274 15.32 11.33 -7.90
C ILE A 274 15.99 12.52 -8.61
N ALA A 275 15.25 13.60 -8.83
CA ALA A 275 15.74 14.81 -9.49
C ALA A 275 16.86 15.49 -8.69
N LEU A 276 16.69 15.61 -7.37
CA LEU A 276 17.71 16.16 -6.47
C LEU A 276 19.00 15.32 -6.49
N ASN A 277 18.87 14.00 -6.57
CA ASN A 277 20.03 13.10 -6.66
C ASN A 277 20.75 13.21 -8.01
N ILE A 278 20.01 13.25 -9.12
CA ILE A 278 20.60 13.50 -10.44
C ILE A 278 21.33 14.84 -10.44
N GLY A 279 20.71 15.88 -9.87
CA GLY A 279 21.32 17.20 -9.72
C GLY A 279 22.60 17.18 -8.88
N ALA A 280 22.60 16.53 -7.72
CA ALA A 280 23.78 16.40 -6.86
C ALA A 280 24.93 15.70 -7.59
N ARG A 281 24.63 14.61 -8.31
CA ARG A 281 25.64 13.85 -9.07
C ARG A 281 26.24 14.65 -10.24
N ILE A 282 25.42 15.45 -10.93
CA ILE A 282 25.89 16.37 -11.99
C ILE A 282 26.80 17.45 -11.40
N LEU A 283 26.52 17.90 -10.17
CA LEU A 283 27.32 18.90 -9.47
C LEU A 283 28.60 18.33 -8.81
N GLY A 284 28.86 17.03 -8.93
CA GLY A 284 30.02 16.37 -8.32
C GLY A 284 29.97 16.33 -6.78
N LEU A 285 28.77 16.50 -6.22
CA LEU A 285 28.49 16.44 -4.78
C LEU A 285 28.19 15.01 -4.34
#